data_AF-A0A240U645-F1
#
_entry.id   AF-A0A240U645-F1
#
_cell.length_a   1.000
_cell.length_b   1.000
_cell.length_c   1.000
_cell.angle_alpha   90.00
_cell.angle_beta   90.00
_cell.angle_gamma   90.00
#
_symmetry.space_group_name_H-M   'P 1'
#
loop_
_entity.id
_entity.type
_entity.pdbx_description
1 polymer ?
#
loop_
_entity_poly.entity_id
_entity_poly.type
_entity_poly.pdbx_seq_one_letter_code
_entity_poly.pdbx_strand_id
1 'polypeptide(L)'
;MPEGDTLAPINLALQGGGSHGALTWGVLDALLEDGRLLIDGISGTSAGAMNAVVVAHGFAQAAQQHKDPKEAHAAGCELARAGLTRLWEGVGTLGSLMWGTPLAAAHPLLGMMNRWFSPYQTNPLDINPLRRLLEREVDFELLCAAKGAWGPKVFVCATNVRTGRGEIFSGARLSADAVMASACLPLLFKAVEIEGERYWDGGYSGNPALHPLLYQTETSDILLVQINPTEHHALPDTAPEIIERMNEVTFNASLLAELRAIEFVRRLLAEGKLDARRYKNVRMHRIDGGAALAPFGADSKSRADMSFVRKLFELGRTEGQNWLKAHHRDVGVRPSLNIADNV
;
A
#
# COMPACT_ATOMS: atom_id res chain seq x y z
N MET A 1 29.01 26.02 0.29
CA MET A 1 27.82 25.82 -0.56
C MET A 1 27.99 24.47 -1.22
N PRO A 2 27.33 23.39 -0.77
CA PRO A 2 27.53 22.08 -1.38
C PRO A 2 26.56 21.87 -2.54
N GLU A 3 27.11 21.39 -3.65
CA GLU A 3 26.40 20.74 -4.75
C GLU A 3 25.58 19.55 -4.18
N GLY A 4 24.26 19.49 -4.38
CA GLY A 4 23.46 18.36 -3.87
C GLY A 4 21.94 18.50 -3.78
N ASP A 5 21.35 19.52 -4.40
CA ASP A 5 19.95 19.93 -4.14
C ASP A 5 18.93 19.37 -5.15
N THR A 6 19.21 18.18 -5.69
CA THR A 6 18.30 17.47 -6.62
C THR A 6 17.56 16.37 -5.87
N LEU A 7 16.22 16.46 -5.85
CA LEU A 7 15.36 15.41 -5.30
C LEU A 7 15.63 14.08 -5.99
N ALA A 8 15.76 12.99 -5.22
CA ALA A 8 16.02 11.66 -5.77
C ALA A 8 14.69 11.02 -6.22
N PRO A 9 14.49 10.75 -7.52
CA PRO A 9 13.24 10.17 -8.01
C PRO A 9 13.11 8.72 -7.56
N ILE A 10 11.94 8.35 -7.04
CA ILE A 10 11.63 7.01 -6.57
C ILE A 10 10.18 6.65 -6.84
N ASN A 11 9.90 5.37 -7.11
CA ASN A 11 8.55 4.83 -7.05
C ASN A 11 8.31 4.16 -5.70
N LEU A 12 7.09 4.19 -5.19
CA LEU A 12 6.70 3.47 -3.98
C LEU A 12 5.78 2.30 -4.32
N ALA A 13 6.06 1.15 -3.73
CA ALA A 13 5.23 -0.04 -3.81
C ALA A 13 4.76 -0.37 -2.39
N LEU A 14 3.47 -0.14 -2.13
CA LEU A 14 2.87 -0.18 -0.80
C LEU A 14 2.01 -1.43 -0.64
N GLN A 15 2.52 -2.41 0.11
CA GLN A 15 1.80 -3.65 0.36
C GLN A 15 0.56 -3.42 1.25
N GLY A 16 -0.49 -4.18 1.00
CA GLY A 16 -1.67 -4.31 1.84
C GLY A 16 -1.51 -5.40 2.91
N GLY A 17 -2.11 -5.17 4.08
CA GLY A 17 -2.03 -6.08 5.23
C GLY A 17 -3.01 -5.73 6.35
N GLY A 18 -4.18 -5.19 6.01
CA GLY A 18 -5.15 -4.72 7.00
C GLY A 18 -4.61 -3.54 7.82
N SER A 19 -4.80 -3.60 9.15
CA SER A 19 -4.36 -2.53 10.07
C SER A 19 -2.86 -2.31 10.08
N HIS A 20 -2.05 -3.30 9.68
CA HIS A 20 -0.60 -3.15 9.51
C HIS A 20 -0.22 -2.07 8.49
N GLY A 21 -1.15 -1.62 7.65
CA GLY A 21 -0.96 -0.42 6.82
C GLY A 21 -0.65 0.86 7.62
N ALA A 22 -0.94 0.88 8.93
CA ALA A 22 -0.51 1.96 9.82
C ALA A 22 1.01 2.01 10.02
N LEU A 23 1.72 0.87 9.86
CA LEU A 23 3.18 0.86 9.78
C LEU A 23 3.62 1.58 8.50
N THR A 24 2.99 1.27 7.36
CA THR A 24 3.25 1.99 6.11
C THR A 24 2.96 3.50 6.23
N TRP A 25 1.94 3.91 7.00
CA TRP A 25 1.74 5.33 7.34
C TRP A 25 2.94 5.92 8.07
N GLY A 26 3.46 5.25 9.10
CA GLY A 26 4.67 5.70 9.79
C GLY A 26 5.88 5.83 8.86
N VAL A 27 6.08 4.85 7.98
CA VAL A 27 7.15 4.88 6.96
C VAL A 27 6.98 6.12 6.07
N LEU A 28 5.80 6.31 5.50
CA LEU A 28 5.51 7.45 4.63
C LEU A 28 5.70 8.78 5.36
N ASP A 29 5.30 8.87 6.63
CA ASP A 29 5.49 10.09 7.42
C ASP A 29 6.98 10.47 7.55
N ALA A 30 7.85 9.49 7.82
CA ALA A 30 9.29 9.71 7.86
C ALA A 30 9.88 10.10 6.48
N LEU A 31 9.46 9.44 5.41
CA LEU A 31 9.93 9.74 4.05
C LEU A 31 9.51 11.14 3.58
N LEU A 32 8.26 11.53 3.87
CA LEU A 32 7.70 12.83 3.51
C LEU A 32 8.28 13.95 4.37
N GLU A 33 8.53 13.72 5.66
CA GLU A 33 9.21 14.67 6.55
C GLU A 33 10.65 14.97 6.09
N ASP A 34 11.36 13.95 5.61
CA ASP A 34 12.71 14.12 5.06
C ASP A 34 12.70 14.94 3.75
N GLY A 35 11.68 14.74 2.92
CA GLY A 35 11.37 15.58 1.76
C GLY A 35 12.36 15.50 0.59
N ARG A 36 13.46 14.75 0.69
CA ARG A 36 14.50 14.66 -0.37
C ARG A 36 14.15 13.69 -1.51
N LEU A 37 13.09 12.91 -1.37
CA LEU A 37 12.63 11.97 -2.38
C LEU A 37 11.54 12.61 -3.26
N LEU A 38 11.65 12.47 -4.58
CA LEU A 38 10.59 12.84 -5.53
C LEU A 38 9.81 11.58 -5.92
N ILE A 39 8.53 11.51 -5.57
CA ILE A 39 7.73 10.31 -5.82
C ILE A 39 7.14 10.38 -7.24
N ASP A 40 7.61 9.52 -8.14
CA ASP A 40 7.15 9.45 -9.54
C ASP A 40 5.82 8.66 -9.65
N GLY A 41 5.75 7.52 -8.96
CA GLY A 41 4.53 6.73 -8.88
C GLY A 41 4.40 5.95 -7.58
N ILE A 42 3.16 5.67 -7.21
CA ILE A 42 2.80 4.84 -6.07
C ILE A 42 1.87 3.73 -6.56
N SER A 43 2.26 2.47 -6.38
CA SER A 43 1.33 1.35 -6.47
C SER A 43 0.96 0.88 -5.07
N GLY A 44 -0.34 0.70 -4.84
CA GLY A 44 -0.87 0.27 -3.55
C GLY A 44 -1.98 -0.76 -3.71
N THR A 45 -2.06 -1.64 -2.71
CA THR A 45 -3.10 -2.67 -2.61
C THR A 45 -3.70 -2.61 -1.21
N SER A 46 -5.03 -2.70 -1.10
CA SER A 46 -5.75 -2.69 0.19
C SER A 46 -5.39 -1.45 1.04
N ALA A 47 -4.94 -1.60 2.28
CA ALA A 47 -4.46 -0.48 3.09
C ALA A 47 -3.33 0.34 2.42
N GLY A 48 -2.48 -0.29 1.59
CA GLY A 48 -1.49 0.41 0.78
C GLY A 48 -2.11 1.31 -0.29
N ALA A 49 -3.26 0.93 -0.87
CA ALA A 49 -3.99 1.74 -1.82
C ALA A 49 -4.57 3.00 -1.15
N MET A 50 -5.09 2.88 0.07
CA MET A 50 -5.57 4.03 0.86
C MET A 50 -4.44 5.02 1.15
N ASN A 51 -3.28 4.51 1.57
CA ASN A 51 -2.08 5.33 1.76
C ASN A 51 -1.68 6.04 0.46
N ALA A 52 -1.67 5.31 -0.67
CA ALA A 52 -1.27 5.86 -1.96
C ALA A 52 -2.14 7.04 -2.40
N VAL A 53 -3.47 6.90 -2.33
CA VAL A 53 -4.39 7.97 -2.76
C VAL A 53 -4.34 9.19 -1.84
N VAL A 54 -4.15 8.99 -0.53
CA VAL A 54 -4.01 10.12 0.42
C VAL A 54 -2.72 10.89 0.19
N VAL A 55 -1.60 10.19 -0.05
CA VAL A 55 -0.34 10.86 -0.41
C VAL A 55 -0.52 11.67 -1.68
N ALA A 56 -1.01 11.05 -2.75
CA ALA A 56 -1.18 11.73 -4.02
C ALA A 56 -2.18 12.89 -3.95
N HIS A 57 -3.23 12.78 -3.13
CA HIS A 57 -4.17 13.86 -2.88
C HIS A 57 -3.50 15.08 -2.22
N GLY A 58 -2.61 14.86 -1.24
CA GLY A 58 -1.82 15.95 -0.64
C GLY A 58 -0.98 16.72 -1.67
N PHE A 59 -0.34 16.00 -2.60
CA PHE A 59 0.39 16.62 -3.71
C PHE A 59 -0.53 17.32 -4.72
N ALA A 60 -1.70 16.74 -5.03
CA ALA A 60 -2.68 17.35 -5.91
C ALA A 60 -3.21 18.69 -5.34
N GLN A 61 -3.43 18.76 -4.02
CA GLN A 61 -3.81 19.98 -3.32
C GLN A 61 -2.69 21.03 -3.40
N ALA A 62 -1.44 20.62 -3.13
CA ALA A 62 -0.29 21.53 -3.22
C ALA A 62 -0.09 22.10 -4.63
N ALA A 63 -0.28 21.27 -5.67
CA ALA A 63 -0.16 21.67 -7.06
C ALA A 63 -1.17 22.75 -7.50
N GLN A 64 -2.33 22.86 -6.82
CA GLN A 64 -3.27 23.96 -7.06
C GLN A 64 -2.84 25.27 -6.41
N GLN A 65 -2.11 25.19 -5.31
CA GLN A 65 -1.77 26.34 -4.46
C GLN A 65 -0.40 26.94 -4.83
N HIS A 66 0.53 26.10 -5.29
CA HIS A 66 1.91 26.49 -5.57
C HIS A 66 2.25 26.24 -7.04
N LYS A 67 2.83 27.26 -7.68
CA LYS A 67 3.33 27.18 -9.08
C LYS A 67 4.80 26.79 -9.16
N ASP A 68 5.56 27.04 -8.10
CA ASP A 68 6.95 26.61 -8.02
C ASP A 68 7.01 25.12 -7.66
N PRO A 69 7.77 24.30 -8.39
CA PRO A 69 7.86 22.86 -8.14
C PRO A 69 8.41 22.48 -6.78
N LYS A 70 9.38 23.24 -6.25
CA LYS A 70 9.99 22.95 -4.95
C LYS A 70 9.03 23.30 -3.82
N GLU A 71 8.34 24.44 -3.92
CA GLU A 71 7.28 24.81 -2.96
C GLU A 71 6.11 23.83 -3.00
N ALA A 72 5.65 23.45 -4.20
CA ALA A 72 4.59 22.46 -4.37
C ALA A 72 4.97 21.09 -3.79
N HIS A 73 6.24 20.68 -3.95
CA HIS A 73 6.75 19.44 -3.37
C HIS A 73 6.75 19.48 -1.84
N ALA A 74 7.29 20.55 -1.24
CA ALA A 74 7.32 20.71 0.21
C ALA A 74 5.91 20.78 0.83
N ALA A 75 5.01 21.57 0.22
CA ALA A 75 3.61 21.64 0.64
C ALA A 75 2.88 20.30 0.43
N GLY A 76 3.18 19.58 -0.66
CA GLY A 76 2.62 18.27 -0.93
C GLY A 76 3.01 17.24 0.12
N CYS A 77 4.27 17.26 0.58
CA CYS A 77 4.73 16.42 1.68
C CYS A 77 3.95 16.69 2.97
N GLU A 78 3.82 17.95 3.38
CA GLU A 78 3.10 18.33 4.60
C GLU A 78 1.60 17.99 4.54
N LEU A 79 0.95 18.29 3.41
CA LEU A 79 -0.48 17.96 3.21
C LEU A 79 -0.72 16.45 3.19
N ALA A 80 0.17 15.68 2.56
CA ALA A 80 0.11 14.22 2.54
C ALA A 80 0.23 13.64 3.96
N ARG A 81 1.18 14.12 4.77
CA ARG A 81 1.35 13.70 6.17
C ARG A 81 0.12 14.00 7.02
N ALA A 82 -0.43 15.21 6.89
CA ALA A 82 -1.64 15.61 7.59
C ALA A 82 -2.85 14.75 7.16
N GLY A 83 -2.97 14.46 5.86
CA GLY A 83 -4.01 13.58 5.32
C GLY A 83 -3.92 12.16 5.86
N LEU A 84 -2.71 11.57 5.86
CA LEU A 84 -2.48 10.22 6.38
C LEU A 84 -2.83 10.14 7.87
N THR A 85 -2.49 11.19 8.64
CA THR A 85 -2.84 11.29 10.06
C THR A 85 -4.36 11.25 10.26
N ARG A 86 -5.13 12.07 9.54
CA ARG A 86 -6.60 12.07 9.64
C ARG A 86 -7.22 10.74 9.23
N LEU A 87 -6.70 10.12 8.17
CA LEU A 87 -7.16 8.80 7.72
C LEU A 87 -6.96 7.76 8.84
N TRP A 88 -5.73 7.57 9.33
CA TRP A 88 -5.42 6.48 10.25
C TRP A 88 -5.94 6.71 11.67
N GLU A 89 -6.00 7.94 12.15
CA GLU A 89 -6.72 8.23 13.40
C GLU A 89 -8.23 8.01 13.24
N GLY A 90 -8.79 8.29 12.06
CA GLY A 90 -10.16 7.93 11.71
C GLY A 90 -10.39 6.41 11.76
N VAL A 91 -9.49 5.63 11.16
CA VAL A 91 -9.52 4.16 11.22
C VAL A 91 -9.40 3.67 12.67
N GLY A 92 -8.47 4.24 13.44
CA GLY A 92 -8.28 3.93 14.86
C GLY A 92 -9.52 4.22 15.71
N THR A 93 -10.24 5.30 15.40
CA THR A 93 -11.49 5.67 16.08
C THR A 93 -12.61 4.69 15.75
N LEU A 94 -12.78 4.34 14.48
CA LEU A 94 -13.75 3.33 14.03
C LEU A 94 -13.45 1.97 14.66
N GLY A 95 -12.18 1.56 14.69
CA GLY A 95 -11.74 0.33 15.33
C GLY A 95 -12.01 0.33 16.83
N SER A 96 -11.63 1.39 17.56
CA SER A 96 -11.90 1.50 19.00
C SER A 96 -13.38 1.43 19.34
N LEU A 97 -14.29 1.92 18.49
CA LEU A 97 -15.73 1.78 18.70
C LEU A 97 -16.20 0.33 18.57
N MET A 98 -15.65 -0.40 17.58
CA MET A 98 -15.96 -1.83 17.39
C MET A 98 -15.37 -2.72 18.50
N TRP A 99 -14.14 -2.43 18.96
CA TRP A 99 -13.43 -3.22 19.96
C TRP A 99 -13.75 -2.78 21.41
N GLY A 100 -14.19 -1.54 21.62
CA GLY A 100 -14.51 -0.96 22.92
C GLY A 100 -15.97 -1.13 23.36
N THR A 101 -16.83 -1.66 22.49
CA THR A 101 -18.18 -2.08 22.90
C THR A 101 -18.12 -3.52 23.45
N PRO A 102 -18.66 -3.79 24.67
CA PRO A 102 -18.59 -5.12 25.27
C PRO A 102 -19.41 -6.21 24.52
N LEU A 103 -20.00 -5.90 23.37
CA LEU A 103 -20.77 -6.84 22.56
C LEU A 103 -19.93 -7.96 21.94
N ALA A 104 -18.67 -7.69 21.56
CA ALA A 104 -17.80 -8.72 20.98
C ALA A 104 -17.40 -9.79 22.01
N ALA A 105 -17.27 -9.41 23.28
CA ALA A 105 -17.09 -10.33 24.39
C ALA A 105 -18.41 -11.00 24.84
N ALA A 106 -19.57 -10.39 24.56
CA ALA A 106 -20.87 -10.88 25.02
C ALA A 106 -21.48 -11.96 24.12
N HIS A 107 -21.11 -12.06 22.83
CA HIS A 107 -21.72 -13.04 21.91
C HIS A 107 -20.71 -13.72 20.96
N PRO A 108 -20.08 -14.83 21.39
CA PRO A 108 -19.30 -15.71 20.52
C PRO A 108 -20.05 -16.17 19.25
N LEU A 109 -21.39 -16.14 19.30
CA LEU A 109 -22.29 -16.45 18.20
C LEU A 109 -22.16 -15.48 17.02
N LEU A 110 -21.89 -14.18 17.25
CA LEU A 110 -21.73 -13.19 16.19
C LEU A 110 -20.45 -13.41 15.37
N GLY A 111 -19.35 -13.75 16.04
CA GLY A 111 -18.09 -14.16 15.39
C GLY A 111 -18.22 -15.47 14.63
N MET A 112 -19.09 -16.38 15.09
CA MET A 112 -19.42 -17.60 14.37
C MET A 112 -20.32 -17.33 13.16
N MET A 113 -21.28 -16.41 13.23
CA MET A 113 -22.18 -16.07 12.12
C MET A 113 -21.45 -15.51 10.90
N ASN A 114 -20.42 -14.67 11.07
CA ASN A 114 -19.59 -14.19 9.95
C ASN A 114 -18.78 -15.30 9.24
N ARG A 115 -18.67 -16.50 9.82
CA ARG A 115 -18.03 -17.67 9.17
C ARG A 115 -19.01 -18.50 8.33
N TRP A 116 -20.33 -18.37 8.55
CA TRP A 116 -21.37 -19.14 7.86
C TRP A 116 -22.25 -18.29 6.95
N PHE A 117 -22.23 -16.97 7.10
CA PHE A 117 -23.01 -16.04 6.30
C PHE A 117 -22.09 -15.08 5.54
N SER A 118 -22.36 -14.92 4.24
CA SER A 118 -21.62 -13.96 3.40
C SER A 118 -22.00 -12.51 3.74
N PRO A 119 -21.15 -11.52 3.40
CA PRO A 119 -21.48 -10.10 3.55
C PRO A 119 -22.79 -9.69 2.84
N TYR A 120 -23.19 -10.42 1.80
CA TYR A 120 -24.47 -10.26 1.10
C TYR A 120 -25.69 -10.58 1.97
N GLN A 121 -25.51 -11.40 3.00
CA GLN A 121 -26.56 -11.84 3.92
C GLN A 121 -26.56 -11.05 5.23
N THR A 122 -25.44 -10.48 5.63
CA THR A 122 -25.28 -9.79 6.94
C THR A 122 -25.32 -8.26 6.86
N ASN A 123 -25.08 -7.64 5.70
CA ASN A 123 -25.14 -6.18 5.51
C ASN A 123 -26.03 -5.76 4.33
N PRO A 124 -27.37 -5.87 4.41
CA PRO A 124 -28.27 -5.54 3.30
C PRO A 124 -28.27 -4.04 2.92
N LEU A 125 -27.91 -3.16 3.86
CA LEU A 125 -27.90 -1.70 3.68
C LEU A 125 -26.57 -1.13 3.16
N ASP A 126 -25.56 -1.98 2.94
CA ASP A 126 -24.22 -1.62 2.44
C ASP A 126 -23.55 -0.44 3.18
N ILE A 127 -23.77 -0.34 4.50
CA ILE A 127 -23.15 0.71 5.30
C ILE A 127 -21.65 0.40 5.41
N ASN A 128 -20.82 1.27 4.84
CA ASN A 128 -19.36 1.14 4.87
C ASN A 128 -18.71 2.40 5.49
N PRO A 129 -18.44 2.40 6.80
CA PRO A 129 -17.82 3.54 7.49
C PRO A 129 -16.43 3.88 6.96
N LEU A 130 -15.68 2.88 6.49
CA LEU A 130 -14.35 3.06 5.92
C LEU A 130 -14.42 3.81 4.58
N ARG A 131 -15.41 3.50 3.73
CA ARG A 131 -15.71 4.26 2.51
C ARG A 131 -15.97 5.73 2.83
N ARG A 132 -16.87 6.01 3.79
CA ARG A 132 -17.22 7.39 4.17
C ARG A 132 -16.01 8.16 4.70
N LEU A 133 -15.15 7.50 5.46
CA LEU A 133 -13.89 8.08 5.92
C LEU A 133 -13.00 8.42 4.73
N LEU A 134 -12.82 7.49 3.79
CA LEU A 134 -12.00 7.72 2.59
C LEU A 134 -12.53 8.88 1.74
N GLU A 135 -13.83 8.92 1.47
CA GLU A 135 -14.49 9.99 0.70
C GLU A 135 -14.40 11.36 1.39
N ARG A 136 -14.25 11.39 2.71
CA ARG A 136 -14.02 12.63 3.47
C ARG A 136 -12.57 13.12 3.35
N GLU A 137 -11.61 12.20 3.30
CA GLU A 137 -10.18 12.55 3.30
C GLU A 137 -9.60 12.77 1.90
N VAL A 138 -10.23 12.23 0.86
CA VAL A 138 -9.73 12.24 -0.51
C VAL A 138 -10.76 12.81 -1.48
N ASP A 139 -10.43 13.94 -2.09
CA ASP A 139 -11.13 14.45 -3.26
C ASP A 139 -10.59 13.75 -4.52
N PHE A 140 -11.34 12.74 -4.99
CA PHE A 140 -10.99 11.97 -6.18
C PHE A 140 -11.11 12.77 -7.48
N GLU A 141 -11.99 13.77 -7.54
CA GLU A 141 -12.11 14.63 -8.72
C GLU A 141 -10.85 15.47 -8.88
N LEU A 142 -10.39 16.07 -7.77
CA LEU A 142 -9.12 16.78 -7.70
C LEU A 142 -7.94 15.87 -8.08
N LEU A 143 -7.86 14.69 -7.46
CA LEU A 143 -6.79 13.73 -7.73
C LEU A 143 -6.71 13.35 -9.22
N CYS A 144 -7.86 13.06 -9.83
CA CYS A 144 -7.95 12.73 -11.26
C CYS A 144 -7.60 13.93 -12.16
N ALA A 145 -8.04 15.14 -11.79
CA ALA A 145 -7.83 16.35 -12.56
C ALA A 145 -6.36 16.81 -12.54
N ALA A 146 -5.66 16.59 -11.42
CA ALA A 146 -4.25 16.93 -11.29
C ALA A 146 -3.35 16.13 -12.25
N LYS A 147 -3.75 14.92 -12.67
CA LYS A 147 -3.03 14.07 -13.65
C LYS A 147 -1.52 13.93 -13.37
N GLY A 148 -1.12 13.90 -12.10
CA GLY A 148 0.29 13.82 -11.70
C GLY A 148 1.06 15.14 -11.84
N ALA A 149 0.38 16.28 -11.95
CA ALA A 149 1.02 17.59 -11.88
C ALA A 149 1.71 17.73 -10.52
N TRP A 150 3.04 17.67 -10.52
CA TRP A 150 3.92 17.78 -9.36
C TRP A 150 3.73 16.71 -8.27
N GLY A 151 2.98 15.65 -8.55
CA GLY A 151 2.67 14.58 -7.62
C GLY A 151 2.70 13.20 -8.27
N PRO A 152 2.68 12.13 -7.47
CA PRO A 152 2.88 10.78 -7.99
C PRO A 152 1.69 10.29 -8.83
N LYS A 153 1.98 9.48 -9.85
CA LYS A 153 0.96 8.63 -10.50
C LYS A 153 0.52 7.54 -9.53
N VAL A 154 -0.79 7.28 -9.42
CA VAL A 154 -1.33 6.26 -8.50
C VAL A 154 -1.87 5.06 -9.26
N PHE A 155 -1.54 3.87 -8.76
CA PHE A 155 -1.98 2.59 -9.28
C PHE A 155 -2.59 1.75 -8.17
N VAL A 156 -3.89 1.53 -8.24
CA VAL A 156 -4.65 0.73 -7.28
C VAL A 156 -4.97 -0.62 -7.91
N CYS A 157 -4.51 -1.71 -7.28
CA CYS A 157 -4.77 -3.06 -7.78
C CYS A 157 -6.03 -3.66 -7.12
N ALA A 158 -6.92 -4.23 -7.91
CA ALA A 158 -8.02 -5.07 -7.43
C ALA A 158 -8.11 -6.37 -8.26
N THR A 159 -8.73 -7.41 -7.71
CA THR A 159 -8.86 -8.70 -8.38
C THR A 159 -10.25 -8.85 -8.98
N ASN A 160 -10.35 -9.00 -10.31
CA ASN A 160 -11.64 -9.27 -10.96
C ASN A 160 -12.16 -10.66 -10.55
N VAL A 161 -13.35 -10.71 -9.96
CA VAL A 161 -13.92 -11.93 -9.37
C VAL A 161 -14.21 -13.00 -10.42
N ARG A 162 -14.64 -12.59 -11.61
CA ARG A 162 -15.03 -13.52 -12.68
C ARG A 162 -13.82 -14.23 -13.29
N THR A 163 -12.71 -13.51 -13.44
CA THR A 163 -11.55 -13.97 -14.22
C THR A 163 -10.32 -14.29 -13.38
N GLY A 164 -10.27 -13.82 -12.14
CA GLY A 164 -9.09 -13.90 -11.26
C GLY A 164 -7.94 -12.97 -11.67
N ARG A 165 -8.12 -12.12 -12.68
CA ARG A 165 -7.07 -11.22 -13.17
C ARG A 165 -6.97 -9.97 -12.31
N GLY A 166 -5.75 -9.47 -12.14
CA GLY A 166 -5.52 -8.16 -11.54
C GLY A 166 -5.90 -7.04 -12.51
N GLU A 167 -6.66 -6.08 -12.00
CA GLU A 167 -7.05 -4.85 -12.69
C GLU A 167 -6.38 -3.67 -11.99
N ILE A 168 -5.80 -2.76 -12.78
CA ILE A 168 -5.13 -1.55 -12.27
C ILE A 168 -6.00 -0.33 -12.54
N PHE A 169 -6.54 0.26 -11.48
CA PHE A 169 -7.22 1.55 -11.53
C PHE A 169 -6.19 2.67 -11.38
N SER A 170 -6.20 3.61 -12.33
CA SER A 170 -5.27 4.74 -12.39
C SER A 170 -5.86 5.91 -13.17
N GLY A 171 -5.28 7.10 -13.01
CA GLY A 171 -5.74 8.32 -13.68
C GLY A 171 -7.23 8.58 -13.44
N ALA A 172 -7.98 8.80 -14.52
CA ALA A 172 -9.42 9.09 -14.46
C ALA A 172 -10.30 7.94 -13.92
N ARG A 173 -9.73 6.73 -13.75
CA ARG A 173 -10.44 5.58 -13.17
C ARG A 173 -10.22 5.44 -11.66
N LEU A 174 -9.49 6.37 -11.03
CA LEU A 174 -9.34 6.40 -9.58
C LEU A 174 -10.64 6.92 -8.95
N SER A 175 -11.17 6.16 -8.02
CA SER A 175 -12.38 6.49 -7.28
C SER A 175 -12.35 5.84 -5.90
N ALA A 176 -13.27 6.26 -5.02
CA ALA A 176 -13.50 5.57 -3.76
C ALA A 176 -13.84 4.10 -4.00
N ASP A 177 -14.61 3.77 -5.05
CA ASP A 177 -14.93 2.39 -5.42
C ASP A 177 -13.69 1.57 -5.77
N ALA A 178 -12.75 2.13 -6.54
CA ALA A 178 -11.51 1.44 -6.89
C ALA A 178 -10.67 1.08 -5.64
N VAL A 179 -10.57 2.01 -4.69
CA VAL A 179 -9.85 1.77 -3.42
C VAL A 179 -10.60 0.78 -2.54
N MET A 180 -11.93 0.88 -2.46
CA MET A 180 -12.74 -0.08 -1.70
C MET A 180 -12.72 -1.48 -2.31
N ALA A 181 -12.69 -1.60 -3.63
CA ALA A 181 -12.47 -2.85 -4.34
C ALA A 181 -11.11 -3.46 -3.96
N SER A 182 -10.06 -2.64 -3.95
CA SER A 182 -8.71 -3.04 -3.57
C SER A 182 -8.59 -3.51 -2.12
N ALA A 183 -9.48 -3.07 -1.23
CA ALA A 183 -9.54 -3.47 0.19
C ALA A 183 -10.66 -4.47 0.50
N CYS A 184 -11.33 -5.02 -0.52
CA CYS A 184 -12.51 -5.86 -0.37
C CYS A 184 -12.13 -7.34 -0.12
N LEU A 185 -11.85 -7.70 1.13
CA LEU A 185 -11.67 -9.11 1.50
C LEU A 185 -13.00 -9.89 1.34
N PRO A 186 -13.03 -11.01 0.57
CA PRO A 186 -14.27 -11.69 0.16
C PRO A 186 -15.20 -12.14 1.29
N LEU A 187 -14.63 -12.45 2.47
CA LEU A 187 -15.39 -12.92 3.64
C LEU A 187 -15.85 -11.76 4.56
N LEU A 188 -15.37 -10.54 4.32
CA LEU A 188 -15.64 -9.38 5.17
C LEU A 188 -16.48 -8.31 4.46
N PHE A 189 -16.31 -8.17 3.13
CA PHE A 189 -16.97 -7.15 2.33
C PHE A 189 -17.63 -7.73 1.08
N LYS A 190 -18.71 -7.08 0.63
CA LYS A 190 -19.32 -7.39 -0.67
C LYS A 190 -18.38 -6.92 -1.78
N ALA A 191 -18.24 -7.73 -2.83
CA ALA A 191 -17.49 -7.34 -4.01
C ALA A 191 -18.04 -6.03 -4.58
N VAL A 192 -17.14 -5.08 -4.84
CA VAL A 192 -17.48 -3.77 -5.39
C VAL A 192 -17.68 -3.90 -6.90
N GLU A 193 -18.75 -3.32 -7.42
CA GLU A 193 -19.05 -3.33 -8.84
C GLU A 193 -18.53 -2.05 -9.49
N ILE A 194 -17.68 -2.18 -10.50
CA ILE A 194 -17.09 -1.06 -11.25
C ILE A 194 -17.18 -1.42 -12.73
N GLU A 195 -17.75 -0.53 -13.54
CA GLU A 195 -17.86 -0.74 -15.00
C GLU A 195 -18.56 -2.08 -15.39
N GLY A 196 -19.50 -2.55 -14.56
CA GLY A 196 -20.26 -3.79 -14.77
C GLY A 196 -19.54 -5.08 -14.35
N GLU A 197 -18.31 -4.98 -13.85
CA GLU A 197 -17.54 -6.10 -13.33
C GLU A 197 -17.40 -6.02 -11.81
N ARG A 198 -17.21 -7.17 -11.15
CA ARG A 198 -17.07 -7.26 -9.68
C ARG A 198 -15.63 -7.52 -9.28
N TYR A 199 -15.21 -6.87 -8.20
CA TYR A 199 -13.83 -6.91 -7.74
C TYR A 199 -13.71 -7.26 -6.25
N TRP A 200 -12.65 -8.02 -5.94
CA TRP A 200 -12.15 -8.31 -4.61
C TRP A 200 -10.80 -7.61 -4.38
N ASP A 201 -10.29 -7.75 -3.15
CA ASP A 201 -8.99 -7.23 -2.73
C ASP A 201 -7.91 -7.55 -3.77
N GLY A 202 -7.06 -6.57 -4.06
CA GLY A 202 -5.96 -6.75 -5.03
C GLY A 202 -4.93 -7.75 -4.55
N GLY A 203 -4.93 -8.09 -3.26
CA GLY A 203 -4.05 -9.05 -2.62
C GLY A 203 -3.89 -10.34 -3.41
N TYR A 204 -4.99 -10.86 -3.96
CA TYR A 204 -5.04 -12.11 -4.70
C TYR A 204 -4.35 -12.08 -6.08
N SER A 205 -4.10 -10.89 -6.64
CA SER A 205 -3.54 -10.73 -7.98
C SER A 205 -2.30 -9.81 -8.06
N GLY A 206 -2.08 -8.93 -7.07
CA GLY A 206 -0.90 -8.06 -6.96
C GLY A 206 -0.82 -7.36 -5.60
N ASN A 207 0.12 -7.76 -4.73
CA ASN A 207 0.29 -7.16 -3.40
C ASN A 207 1.74 -6.73 -3.05
N PRO A 208 2.14 -5.50 -3.41
CA PRO A 208 1.52 -4.64 -4.41
C PRO A 208 1.90 -5.08 -5.83
N ALA A 209 1.17 -4.59 -6.83
CA ALA A 209 1.53 -4.77 -8.24
C ALA A 209 2.74 -3.90 -8.60
N LEU A 210 3.83 -4.46 -9.13
CA LEU A 210 5.03 -3.69 -9.48
C LEU A 210 5.01 -3.22 -10.94
N HIS A 211 4.41 -4.01 -11.83
CA HIS A 211 4.37 -3.78 -13.26
C HIS A 211 3.87 -2.40 -13.69
N PRO A 212 2.87 -1.74 -13.07
CA PRO A 212 2.50 -0.39 -13.50
C PRO A 212 3.64 0.62 -13.27
N LEU A 213 4.45 0.45 -12.22
CA LEU A 213 5.64 1.27 -11.98
C LEU A 213 6.74 1.00 -13.02
N LEU A 214 6.81 -0.23 -13.52
CA LEU A 214 7.77 -0.56 -14.58
C LEU A 214 7.41 0.12 -15.91
N TYR A 215 6.13 0.10 -16.27
CA TYR A 215 5.69 0.48 -17.62
C TYR A 215 5.12 1.89 -17.74
N GLN A 216 4.70 2.52 -16.64
CA GLN A 216 3.92 3.78 -16.68
C GLN A 216 4.58 4.95 -15.93
N THR A 217 5.75 4.76 -15.33
CA THR A 217 6.59 5.82 -14.75
C THR A 217 7.93 5.89 -15.48
N GLU A 218 8.78 6.88 -15.20
CA GLU A 218 10.12 6.98 -15.82
C GLU A 218 11.21 6.40 -14.91
N THR A 219 10.97 6.47 -13.60
CA THR A 219 11.92 6.10 -12.56
C THR A 219 12.18 4.59 -12.54
N SER A 220 13.45 4.22 -12.37
CA SER A 220 13.91 2.82 -12.25
C SER A 220 14.02 2.34 -10.80
N ASP A 221 14.06 3.25 -9.84
CA ASP A 221 14.13 2.92 -8.42
C ASP A 221 12.72 2.66 -7.88
N ILE A 222 12.54 1.54 -7.17
CA ILE A 222 11.26 1.17 -6.53
C ILE A 222 11.54 0.81 -5.07
N LEU A 223 10.93 1.54 -4.14
CA LEU A 223 10.92 1.20 -2.72
C LEU A 223 9.67 0.40 -2.38
N LEU A 224 9.87 -0.88 -2.07
CA LEU A 224 8.86 -1.77 -1.54
C LEU A 224 8.75 -1.58 -0.02
N VAL A 225 7.56 -1.17 0.45
CA VAL A 225 7.20 -1.24 1.86
C VAL A 225 6.43 -2.54 2.08
N GLN A 226 7.11 -3.53 2.64
CA GLN A 226 6.61 -4.87 2.82
C GLN A 226 6.11 -5.04 4.26
N ILE A 227 4.84 -5.36 4.44
CA ILE A 227 4.21 -5.50 5.77
C ILE A 227 3.62 -6.89 6.01
N ASN A 228 3.51 -7.73 4.98
CA ASN A 228 3.22 -9.14 5.18
C ASN A 228 4.52 -9.93 5.33
N PRO A 229 4.62 -10.79 6.36
CA PRO A 229 5.77 -11.67 6.53
C PRO A 229 5.85 -12.67 5.37
N THR A 230 7.07 -12.95 4.90
CA THR A 230 7.33 -14.01 3.91
C THR A 230 7.49 -15.37 4.57
N GLU A 231 8.06 -15.38 5.78
CA GLU A 231 8.41 -16.59 6.52
C GLU A 231 7.85 -16.53 7.94
N HIS A 232 7.48 -17.71 8.46
CA HIS A 232 7.14 -17.91 9.87
C HIS A 232 8.02 -19.01 10.43
N HIS A 233 8.59 -18.78 11.62
CA HIS A 233 9.38 -19.80 12.32
C HIS A 233 8.50 -20.94 12.87
N ALA A 234 7.27 -20.62 13.27
CA ALA A 234 6.27 -21.61 13.67
C ALA A 234 5.36 -21.94 12.49
N LEU A 235 5.08 -23.23 12.29
CA LEU A 235 4.15 -23.69 11.26
C LEU A 235 2.71 -23.63 11.81
N PRO A 236 1.71 -23.26 10.98
CA PRO A 236 0.32 -23.18 11.43
C PRO A 236 -0.23 -24.56 11.78
N ASP A 237 -0.88 -24.71 12.93
CA ASP A 237 -1.47 -25.98 13.38
C ASP A 237 -2.98 -25.89 13.68
N THR A 238 -3.55 -24.68 13.63
CA THR A 238 -5.00 -24.45 13.72
C THR A 238 -5.61 -24.00 12.38
N ALA A 239 -6.91 -24.26 12.18
CA ALA A 239 -7.60 -23.84 10.95
C ALA A 239 -7.52 -22.33 10.65
N PRO A 240 -7.67 -21.40 11.63
CA PRO A 240 -7.46 -19.97 11.39
C PRO A 240 -6.05 -19.62 10.92
N GLU A 241 -5.02 -20.21 11.54
CA GLU A 241 -3.63 -19.98 11.15
C GLU A 241 -3.32 -20.54 9.77
N ILE A 242 -3.90 -21.70 9.41
CA ILE A 242 -3.77 -22.27 8.06
C ILE A 242 -4.39 -21.34 7.02
N ILE A 243 -5.61 -20.84 7.27
CA ILE A 243 -6.28 -19.89 6.36
C ILE A 243 -5.45 -18.61 6.21
N GLU A 244 -4.92 -18.06 7.31
CA GLU A 244 -4.08 -16.88 7.23
C GLU A 244 -2.80 -17.16 6.45
N ARG A 245 -2.14 -18.30 6.70
CA ARG A 245 -0.94 -18.67 5.95
C ARG A 245 -1.24 -18.84 4.47
N MET A 246 -2.40 -19.40 4.11
CA MET A 246 -2.87 -19.48 2.71
C MET A 246 -3.05 -18.10 2.10
N ASN A 247 -3.64 -17.14 2.83
CA ASN A 247 -3.77 -15.75 2.37
C ASN A 247 -2.40 -15.11 2.16
N GLU A 248 -1.48 -15.23 3.12
CA GLU A 248 -0.13 -14.68 3.02
C GLU A 248 0.65 -15.26 1.83
N VAL A 249 0.62 -16.58 1.65
CA VAL A 249 1.25 -17.25 0.51
C VAL A 249 0.66 -16.73 -0.80
N THR A 250 -0.67 -16.62 -0.88
CA THR A 250 -1.35 -16.13 -2.08
C THR A 250 -0.99 -14.66 -2.37
N PHE A 251 -0.96 -13.83 -1.33
CA PHE A 251 -0.65 -12.40 -1.45
C PHE A 251 0.81 -12.15 -1.83
N ASN A 252 1.75 -12.95 -1.31
CA ASN A 252 3.16 -12.82 -1.66
C ASN A 252 3.50 -13.47 -3.01
N ALA A 253 2.73 -14.44 -3.50
CA ALA A 253 3.04 -15.17 -4.74
C ALA A 253 3.16 -14.25 -5.96
N SER A 254 2.26 -13.27 -6.09
CA SER A 254 2.27 -12.29 -7.19
C SER A 254 3.53 -11.41 -7.15
N LEU A 255 3.84 -10.85 -5.98
CA LEU A 255 5.04 -10.05 -5.75
C LEU A 255 6.32 -10.82 -6.05
N LEU A 256 6.44 -12.06 -5.57
CA LEU A 256 7.59 -12.93 -5.83
C LEU A 256 7.75 -13.23 -7.33
N ALA A 257 6.64 -13.44 -8.05
CA ALA A 257 6.69 -13.63 -9.50
C ALA A 257 7.21 -12.38 -10.23
N GLU A 258 6.75 -11.19 -9.84
CA GLU A 258 7.22 -9.92 -10.41
C GLU A 258 8.70 -9.66 -10.09
N LEU A 259 9.14 -9.94 -8.86
CA LEU A 259 10.56 -9.83 -8.47
C LEU A 259 11.46 -10.75 -9.30
N ARG A 260 11.06 -12.01 -9.53
CA ARG A 260 11.80 -12.93 -10.42
C ARG A 260 11.88 -12.41 -11.85
N ALA A 261 10.80 -11.83 -12.37
CA ALA A 261 10.79 -11.23 -13.71
C ALA A 261 11.73 -10.02 -13.79
N ILE A 262 11.73 -9.16 -12.77
CA ILE A 262 12.66 -8.02 -12.67
C ILE A 262 14.11 -8.53 -12.67
N GLU A 263 14.44 -9.51 -11.82
CA GLU A 263 15.80 -10.07 -11.75
C GLU A 263 16.24 -10.69 -13.08
N PHE A 264 15.33 -11.41 -13.74
CA PHE A 264 15.59 -11.97 -15.06
C PHE A 264 15.98 -10.89 -16.08
N VAL A 265 15.23 -9.78 -16.15
CA VAL A 265 15.53 -8.66 -17.04
C VAL A 265 16.84 -7.98 -16.67
N ARG A 266 17.10 -7.77 -15.38
CA ARG A 266 18.36 -7.18 -14.90
C ARG A 266 19.57 -8.02 -15.27
N ARG A 267 19.49 -9.33 -15.11
CA ARG A 267 20.55 -10.26 -15.51
C ARG A 267 20.82 -10.18 -17.02
N LEU A 268 19.77 -10.17 -17.85
CA LEU A 268 19.94 -10.04 -19.30
C LEU A 268 20.54 -8.69 -19.72
N LEU A 269 20.20 -7.60 -19.01
CA LEU A 269 20.83 -6.30 -19.22
C LEU A 269 22.32 -6.30 -18.83
N ALA A 270 22.66 -6.91 -17.68
CA ALA A 270 24.05 -7.04 -17.23
C ALA A 270 24.90 -7.89 -18.18
N GLU A 271 24.30 -8.89 -18.83
CA GLU A 271 24.93 -9.73 -19.86
C GLU A 271 24.97 -9.06 -21.25
N GLY A 272 24.45 -7.84 -21.42
CA GLY A 272 24.41 -7.14 -22.70
C GLY A 272 23.44 -7.76 -23.73
N LYS A 273 22.50 -8.60 -23.29
CA LYS A 273 21.53 -9.28 -24.15
C LYS A 273 20.27 -8.46 -24.44
N LEU A 274 20.05 -7.37 -23.71
CA LEU A 274 18.93 -6.43 -23.88
C LEU A 274 19.42 -5.00 -24.09
N ASP A 275 18.63 -4.21 -24.82
CA ASP A 275 18.89 -2.78 -25.03
C ASP A 275 18.51 -1.96 -23.80
N ALA A 276 19.52 -1.42 -23.10
CA ALA A 276 19.34 -0.59 -21.91
C ALA A 276 18.58 0.72 -22.16
N ARG A 277 18.36 1.13 -23.42
CA ARG A 277 17.51 2.28 -23.75
C ARG A 277 16.03 1.93 -23.79
N ARG A 278 15.68 0.66 -23.95
CA ARG A 278 14.31 0.16 -24.06
C ARG A 278 13.81 -0.51 -22.78
N TYR A 279 14.73 -1.05 -21.98
CA TYR A 279 14.41 -1.79 -20.77
C TYR A 279 15.01 -1.09 -19.55
N LYS A 280 14.19 -0.85 -18.52
CA LYS A 280 14.64 -0.28 -17.26
C LYS A 280 15.52 -1.27 -16.50
N ASN A 281 16.69 -0.80 -16.05
CA ASN A 281 17.47 -1.51 -15.04
C ASN A 281 16.94 -1.17 -13.65
N VAL A 282 15.88 -1.87 -13.24
CA VAL A 282 15.13 -1.59 -12.01
C VAL A 282 16.02 -1.77 -10.78
N ARG A 283 16.04 -0.77 -9.89
CA ARG A 283 16.74 -0.85 -8.60
C ARG A 283 15.71 -1.03 -7.49
N MET A 284 15.60 -2.25 -6.99
CA MET A 284 14.70 -2.55 -5.88
C MET A 284 15.31 -2.12 -4.55
N HIS A 285 14.51 -1.42 -3.76
CA HIS A 285 14.75 -1.08 -2.38
C HIS A 285 13.65 -1.68 -1.51
N ARG A 286 13.96 -1.96 -0.25
CA ARG A 286 12.99 -2.57 0.67
C ARG A 286 13.06 -1.94 2.06
N ILE A 287 11.87 -1.64 2.60
CA ILE A 287 11.63 -1.54 4.04
C ILE A 287 10.86 -2.80 4.43
N ASP A 288 11.49 -3.62 5.27
CA ASP A 288 10.92 -4.88 5.73
C ASP A 288 10.24 -4.68 7.09
N GLY A 289 8.93 -4.51 7.07
CA GLY A 289 8.11 -4.44 8.29
C GLY A 289 7.91 -5.81 8.94
N GLY A 290 8.26 -6.92 8.28
CA GLY A 290 8.03 -8.29 8.77
C GLY A 290 8.70 -8.56 10.11
N ALA A 291 9.95 -8.13 10.29
CA ALA A 291 10.67 -8.28 11.56
C ALA A 291 10.03 -7.48 12.70
N ALA A 292 9.59 -6.24 12.42
CA ALA A 292 8.92 -5.39 13.39
C ALA A 292 7.51 -5.89 13.73
N LEU A 293 6.85 -6.59 12.79
CA LEU A 293 5.49 -7.09 12.92
C LEU A 293 5.40 -8.53 13.46
N ALA A 294 6.48 -9.32 13.34
CA ALA A 294 6.56 -10.71 13.79
C ALA A 294 6.01 -10.95 15.22
N PRO A 295 6.21 -10.05 16.20
CA PRO A 295 5.68 -10.26 17.55
C PRO A 295 4.15 -10.20 17.69
N PHE A 296 3.42 -9.63 16.73
CA PHE A 296 1.98 -9.37 16.89
C PHE A 296 1.08 -10.53 16.45
N GLY A 297 1.62 -11.54 15.75
CA GLY A 297 0.86 -12.69 15.25
C GLY A 297 -0.20 -12.35 14.20
N ALA A 298 -0.83 -13.39 13.64
CA ALA A 298 -1.80 -13.31 12.54
C ALA A 298 -3.02 -12.43 12.84
N ASP A 299 -3.63 -12.58 14.02
CA ASP A 299 -4.89 -11.91 14.37
C ASP A 299 -4.78 -10.39 14.45
N SER A 300 -3.56 -9.87 14.62
CA SER A 300 -3.30 -8.44 14.76
C SER A 300 -3.62 -7.62 13.52
N LYS A 301 -3.66 -8.24 12.32
CA LYS A 301 -4.03 -7.56 11.06
C LYS A 301 -5.49 -7.05 11.06
N SER A 302 -6.35 -7.69 11.85
CA SER A 302 -7.76 -7.31 12.03
C SER A 302 -7.97 -6.32 13.20
N ARG A 303 -6.97 -6.18 14.07
CA ARG A 303 -7.00 -5.28 15.22
C ARG A 303 -6.68 -3.87 14.76
N ALA A 304 -7.61 -2.93 14.98
CA ALA A 304 -7.49 -1.56 14.50
C ALA A 304 -7.86 -0.53 15.58
N ASP A 305 -7.72 -0.87 16.87
CA ASP A 305 -7.93 0.11 17.93
C ASP A 305 -6.83 1.21 17.91
N MET A 306 -7.18 2.39 18.40
CA MET A 306 -6.30 3.56 18.35
C MET A 306 -4.92 3.34 18.96
N SER A 307 -4.83 2.58 20.06
CA SER A 307 -3.54 2.34 20.72
C SER A 307 -2.61 1.49 19.85
N PHE A 308 -3.19 0.49 19.18
CA PHE A 308 -2.44 -0.37 18.28
C PHE A 308 -2.05 0.34 16.98
N VAL A 309 -2.96 1.12 16.39
CA VAL A 309 -2.67 1.93 15.19
C VAL A 309 -1.50 2.89 15.44
N ARG A 310 -1.48 3.60 16.57
CA ARG A 310 -0.38 4.52 16.92
C ARG A 310 0.94 3.77 17.17
N LYS A 311 0.88 2.60 17.80
CA LYS A 311 2.08 1.75 17.97
C LYS A 311 2.68 1.33 16.63
N LEU A 312 1.84 0.92 15.68
CA LEU A 312 2.28 0.58 14.32
C LEU A 312 2.90 1.78 13.60
N PHE A 313 2.31 2.96 13.75
CA PHE A 313 2.86 4.21 13.21
C PHE A 313 4.27 4.52 13.75
N GLU A 314 4.49 4.40 15.06
CA GLU A 314 5.80 4.64 15.68
C GLU A 314 6.87 3.66 15.17
N LEU A 315 6.51 2.38 15.03
CA LEU A 315 7.38 1.36 14.42
C LEU A 315 7.70 1.73 12.96
N GLY A 316 6.68 2.09 12.19
CA GLY A 316 6.84 2.50 10.80
C GLY A 316 7.76 3.70 10.61
N ARG A 317 7.62 4.73 11.45
CA ARG A 317 8.52 5.90 11.42
C ARG A 317 9.95 5.49 11.67
N THR A 318 10.17 4.62 12.67
CA THR A 318 11.50 4.12 13.01
C THR A 318 12.13 3.41 11.81
N GLU A 319 11.39 2.50 11.16
CA GLU A 319 11.88 1.79 9.97
C GLU A 319 12.14 2.71 8.78
N GLY A 320 11.27 3.70 8.54
CA GLY A 320 11.47 4.72 7.50
C GLY A 320 12.74 5.55 7.75
N GLN A 321 12.97 6.00 8.97
CA GLN A 321 14.17 6.75 9.36
C GLN A 321 15.44 5.90 9.24
N ASN A 322 15.39 4.63 9.65
CA ASN A 322 16.49 3.69 9.52
C ASN A 322 16.87 3.51 8.04
N TRP A 323 15.88 3.31 7.18
CA TRP A 323 16.11 3.16 5.75
C TRP A 323 16.67 4.42 5.11
N LEU A 324 16.15 5.61 5.43
CA LEU A 324 16.70 6.88 4.95
C LEU A 324 18.17 7.04 5.32
N LYS A 325 18.52 6.74 6.57
CA LYS A 325 19.89 6.82 7.08
C LYS A 325 20.83 5.83 6.36
N ALA A 326 20.36 4.61 6.10
CA ALA A 326 21.17 3.56 5.51
C ALA A 326 21.29 3.68 3.97
N HIS A 327 20.18 4.01 3.30
CA HIS A 327 19.96 3.72 1.88
C HIS A 327 19.48 4.90 1.03
N HIS A 328 19.17 6.08 1.59
CA HIS A 328 18.81 7.24 0.77
C HIS A 328 19.85 7.54 -0.32
N ARG A 329 21.14 7.45 0.03
CA ARG A 329 22.27 7.64 -0.91
C ARG A 329 22.39 6.55 -1.99
N ASP A 330 21.72 5.42 -1.81
CA ASP A 330 21.73 4.32 -2.77
C ASP A 330 20.68 4.54 -3.88
N VAL A 331 19.66 5.40 -3.65
CA VAL A 331 18.62 5.73 -4.64
C VAL A 331 19.25 6.37 -5.88
N GLY A 332 18.92 5.84 -7.07
CA GLY A 332 19.50 6.24 -8.34
C GLY A 332 20.88 5.64 -8.62
N VAL A 333 21.49 4.95 -7.65
CA VAL A 333 22.84 4.39 -7.73
C VAL A 333 22.79 2.86 -7.79
N ARG A 334 22.26 2.20 -6.75
CA ARG A 334 22.24 0.74 -6.60
C ARG A 334 21.03 0.27 -5.78
N PRO A 335 20.57 -0.99 -5.94
CA PRO A 335 19.49 -1.52 -5.10
C PRO A 335 19.94 -1.71 -3.64
N SER A 336 19.01 -1.58 -2.69
CA SER A 336 19.19 -2.04 -1.30
C SER A 336 18.65 -3.46 -1.07
N LEU A 337 17.82 -3.97 -1.98
CA LEU A 337 17.34 -5.36 -1.96
C LEU A 337 18.16 -6.22 -2.95
N ASN A 338 18.78 -7.29 -2.45
CA ASN A 338 19.30 -8.33 -3.33
C ASN A 338 18.17 -9.30 -3.68
N ILE A 339 17.66 -9.21 -4.91
CA ILE A 339 16.52 -10.01 -5.35
C ILE A 339 16.90 -11.51 -5.36
N ALA A 340 18.10 -11.88 -5.80
CA ALA A 340 18.52 -13.29 -5.91
C ALA A 340 18.48 -14.06 -4.58
N ASP A 341 18.64 -13.37 -3.44
CA ASP A 341 18.59 -13.98 -2.10
C ASP A 341 17.16 -14.04 -1.52
N ASN A 342 16.16 -13.49 -2.23
CA ASN A 342 14.82 -13.20 -1.71
C ASN A 342 13.67 -13.71 -2.60
N VAL A 343 13.91 -14.54 -3.62
CA VAL A 343 12.85 -15.11 -4.50
C VAL A 343 12.99 -16.57 -4.91
#